data_AF-F0RLX6-F1
#
_entry.id   AF-F0RLX6-F1
#
_cell.length_a   1.000
_cell.length_b   1.000
_cell.length_c   1.000
_cell.angle_alpha   90.00
_cell.angle_beta   90.00
_cell.angle_gamma   90.00
#
_symmetry.space_group_name_H-M   'P 1'
#
loop_
_entity.id
_entity.type
_entity.pdbx_description
1 polymer ?
#
loop_
_entity_poly.entity_id
_entity_poly.type
_entity_poly.pdbx_seq_one_letter_code
_entity_poly.pdbx_strand_id
1 'polypeptide(L)'
;MFEQLKRELHEKMASLNAPQGGMTQGGMTQGSTDPRDTNGDGVVSAQEAAAYVRDYLQSASPEDREALMKDYLGKLSPEDRRQMGDAIVRSPSNPVQQVNAEDDRDLIDAYTKAAQAPDQNGKSPLEAAFAEGGALSSPLAKAGLVGLAAVIGSSVLQGGRR
;
A
#
# COMPACT_ATOMS: atom_id res chain seq x y z
N MET A 1 61.04 2.72 -14.86
CA MET A 1 60.04 1.66 -14.61
C MET A 1 59.28 1.84 -13.30
N PHE A 2 59.92 2.26 -12.19
CA PHE A 2 59.22 2.48 -10.90
C PHE A 2 58.27 3.71 -10.87
N GLU A 3 58.51 4.72 -11.72
CA GLU A 3 57.68 5.93 -11.80
C GLU A 3 56.36 5.71 -12.57
N GLN A 4 56.27 4.66 -13.39
CA GLN A 4 55.04 4.29 -14.10
C GLN A 4 54.04 3.61 -13.14
N LEU A 5 54.57 2.78 -12.23
CA LEU A 5 53.76 2.07 -11.22
C LEU A 5 53.16 3.04 -10.18
N LYS A 6 53.88 4.12 -9.83
CA LYS A 6 53.37 5.16 -8.92
C LYS A 6 52.26 6.02 -9.54
N ARG A 7 52.24 6.21 -10.86
CA ARG A 7 51.15 6.89 -11.56
C ARG A 7 49.90 6.02 -11.66
N GLU A 8 50.05 4.73 -11.97
CA GLU A 8 48.91 3.79 -11.96
C GLU A 8 48.29 3.64 -10.56
N LEU A 9 49.10 3.65 -9.50
CA LEU A 9 48.59 3.59 -8.11
C LEU A 9 47.89 4.89 -7.70
N HIS A 10 48.37 6.06 -8.13
CA HIS A 10 47.69 7.32 -7.87
C HIS A 10 46.40 7.48 -8.69
N GLU A 11 46.35 7.02 -9.94
CA GLU A 11 45.12 7.02 -10.74
C GLU A 11 44.08 6.05 -10.16
N LYS A 12 44.48 4.86 -9.72
CA LYS A 12 43.57 3.92 -9.05
C LYS A 12 43.06 4.41 -7.70
N MET A 13 43.87 5.14 -6.94
CA MET A 13 43.45 5.70 -5.65
C MET A 13 42.59 6.96 -5.81
N ALA A 14 42.82 7.76 -6.85
CA ALA A 14 41.98 8.90 -7.19
C ALA A 14 40.60 8.47 -7.75
N SER A 15 40.51 7.32 -8.43
CA SER A 15 39.21 6.76 -8.86
C SER A 15 38.40 6.11 -7.73
N LEU A 16 38.97 5.95 -6.53
CA LEU A 16 38.29 5.38 -5.36
C LEU A 16 37.65 6.42 -4.43
N ASN A 17 37.93 7.72 -4.60
CA ASN A 17 37.47 8.75 -3.66
C ASN A 17 36.94 10.04 -4.30
N ALA A 18 36.53 9.99 -5.57
CA ALA A 18 35.72 11.03 -6.19
C ALA A 18 34.30 10.50 -6.44
N PRO A 19 33.23 11.26 -6.11
CA PRO A 19 31.86 10.81 -6.25
C PRO A 19 31.50 10.75 -7.73
N GLN A 20 31.70 9.58 -8.33
CA GLN A 20 31.04 9.25 -9.58
C GLN A 20 29.54 9.19 -9.29
N GLY A 21 28.76 9.93 -10.11
CA GLY A 21 27.31 9.89 -10.11
C GLY A 21 26.82 8.44 -9.98
N GLY A 22 25.91 8.25 -9.02
CA GLY A 22 25.59 6.98 -8.40
C GLY A 22 25.24 5.88 -9.39
N MET A 23 26.21 5.01 -9.67
CA MET A 23 25.96 3.62 -9.97
C MET A 23 26.17 2.84 -8.68
N THR A 24 25.13 2.77 -7.85
CA THR A 24 25.11 1.91 -6.67
C THR A 24 25.02 0.46 -7.12
N GLN A 25 26.17 -0.19 -7.20
CA GLN A 25 26.26 -1.64 -7.11
C GLN A 25 26.23 -1.99 -5.60
N GLY A 26 25.04 -2.32 -5.11
CA GLY A 26 24.82 -2.79 -3.76
C GLY A 26 23.73 -3.85 -3.77
N GLY A 27 24.12 -5.12 -3.69
CA GLY A 27 23.32 -6.26 -3.26
C GLY A 27 21.98 -6.48 -3.95
N MET A 28 21.91 -7.53 -4.78
CA MET A 28 20.70 -8.31 -5.09
C MET A 28 19.40 -7.83 -4.40
N THR A 29 18.67 -6.92 -5.03
CA THR A 29 17.21 -6.98 -4.98
C THR A 29 16.79 -7.29 -6.40
N GLN A 30 16.91 -8.57 -6.78
CA GLN A 30 16.02 -9.12 -7.78
C GLN A 30 14.63 -8.63 -7.40
N GLY A 31 14.05 -7.80 -8.27
CA GLY A 31 12.71 -7.29 -8.12
C GLY A 31 11.75 -8.45 -7.92
N SER A 32 11.43 -8.72 -6.67
CA SER A 32 10.03 -8.67 -6.31
C SER A 32 9.72 -7.18 -6.27
N THR A 33 9.46 -6.56 -7.44
CA THR A 33 8.76 -5.27 -7.46
C THR A 33 7.52 -5.56 -6.64
N ASP A 34 7.45 -5.02 -5.42
CA ASP A 34 6.28 -5.24 -4.60
C ASP A 34 5.14 -4.65 -5.43
N PRO A 35 4.13 -5.45 -5.86
CA PRO A 35 3.06 -4.91 -6.69
C PRO A 35 2.26 -3.83 -5.96
N ARG A 36 2.49 -3.66 -4.66
CA ARG A 36 1.98 -2.58 -3.81
C ARG A 36 2.82 -1.31 -3.85
N ASP A 37 4.08 -1.36 -4.27
CA ASP A 37 4.97 -0.20 -4.43
C ASP A 37 4.83 0.30 -5.87
N THR A 38 3.93 1.25 -6.08
CA THR A 38 3.60 1.73 -7.42
C THR A 38 4.57 2.78 -7.93
N ASN A 39 5.26 3.47 -7.01
CA ASN A 39 6.18 4.56 -7.33
C ASN A 39 7.66 4.10 -7.39
N GLY A 40 7.96 2.89 -6.91
CA GLY A 40 9.27 2.24 -6.99
C GLY A 40 10.30 2.79 -5.99
N ASP A 41 9.87 3.46 -4.92
CA ASP A 41 10.74 4.01 -3.88
C ASP A 41 11.16 2.99 -2.81
N GLY A 42 10.64 1.76 -2.91
CA GLY A 42 10.92 0.66 -1.98
C GLY A 42 10.10 0.71 -0.69
N VAL A 43 9.12 1.62 -0.57
CA VAL A 43 8.27 1.80 0.62
C VAL A 43 6.80 1.85 0.21
N VAL A 44 6.02 0.83 0.62
CA VAL A 44 4.56 0.84 0.40
C VAL A 44 3.90 1.88 1.31
N SER A 45 3.47 3.00 0.73
CA SER A 45 2.69 4.01 1.44
C SER A 45 1.24 3.54 1.69
N ALA A 46 0.54 4.22 2.59
CA ALA A 46 -0.88 3.93 2.84
C ALA A 46 -1.77 4.21 1.62
N GLN A 47 -1.41 5.18 0.78
CA GLN A 47 -2.14 5.45 -0.46
C GLN A 47 -1.98 4.30 -1.45
N GLU A 48 -0.78 3.76 -1.57
CA GLU A 48 -0.52 2.65 -2.48
C GLU A 48 -1.10 1.33 -1.97
N ALA A 49 -1.08 1.13 -0.65
CA ALA A 49 -1.82 0.02 -0.03
C ALA A 49 -3.33 0.14 -0.29
N ALA A 50 -3.92 1.34 -0.23
CA ALA A 50 -5.33 1.56 -0.52
C ALA A 50 -5.64 1.29 -2.00
N ALA A 51 -4.78 1.76 -2.91
CA ALA A 51 -4.90 1.53 -4.34
C ALA A 51 -4.84 0.02 -4.68
N TYR A 52 -3.90 -0.70 -4.06
CA TYR A 52 -3.73 -2.15 -4.24
C TYR A 52 -4.92 -2.94 -3.68
N VAL A 53 -5.39 -2.58 -2.48
CA VAL A 53 -6.59 -3.17 -1.88
C VAL A 53 -7.80 -2.91 -2.77
N ARG A 54 -7.96 -1.69 -3.31
CA ARG A 54 -9.03 -1.37 -4.27
C ARG A 54 -8.95 -2.27 -5.50
N ASP A 55 -7.80 -2.38 -6.13
CA ASP A 55 -7.60 -3.18 -7.34
C ASP A 55 -7.93 -4.67 -7.10
N TYR A 56 -7.48 -5.20 -5.97
CA TYR A 56 -7.87 -6.54 -5.53
C TYR A 56 -9.38 -6.65 -5.28
N LEU A 57 -9.99 -5.71 -4.55
CA LEU A 57 -11.43 -5.70 -4.30
C LEU A 57 -12.26 -5.46 -5.58
N GLN A 58 -11.68 -5.02 -6.69
CA GLN A 58 -12.37 -4.92 -7.97
C GLN A 58 -12.31 -6.24 -8.75
N SER A 59 -11.20 -6.98 -8.62
CA SER A 59 -10.95 -8.24 -9.35
C SER A 59 -11.36 -9.51 -8.60
N ALA A 60 -11.33 -9.51 -7.27
CA ALA A 60 -11.65 -10.66 -6.42
C ALA A 60 -13.13 -11.07 -6.51
N SER A 61 -13.48 -12.31 -6.18
CA SER A 61 -14.88 -12.74 -6.05
C SER A 61 -15.57 -12.09 -4.83
N PRO A 62 -16.90 -11.94 -4.81
CA PRO A 62 -17.62 -11.44 -3.63
C PRO A 62 -17.26 -12.20 -2.33
N GLU A 63 -17.09 -13.52 -2.44
CA GLU A 63 -16.74 -14.40 -1.32
C GLU A 63 -15.32 -14.13 -0.79
N ASP A 64 -14.33 -13.97 -1.68
CA ASP A 64 -12.95 -13.67 -1.30
C ASP A 64 -12.84 -12.30 -0.65
N ARG A 65 -13.60 -11.31 -1.15
CA ARG A 65 -13.68 -9.96 -0.57
C ARG A 65 -14.24 -10.01 0.84
N GLU A 66 -15.36 -10.72 1.04
CA GLU A 66 -15.98 -10.82 2.36
C GLU A 66 -15.05 -11.53 3.35
N ALA A 67 -14.43 -12.65 2.95
CA ALA A 67 -13.51 -13.40 3.80
C ALA A 67 -12.30 -12.54 4.24
N LEU A 68 -11.69 -11.82 3.30
CA LEU A 68 -10.57 -10.93 3.54
C LEU A 68 -10.95 -9.76 4.47
N MET A 69 -12.07 -9.09 4.18
CA MET A 69 -12.50 -7.93 4.97
C MET A 69 -12.96 -8.35 6.36
N LYS A 70 -13.54 -9.54 6.51
CA LYS A 70 -13.89 -10.10 7.81
C LYS A 70 -12.66 -10.41 8.66
N ASP A 71 -11.59 -10.96 8.08
CA ASP A 71 -10.32 -11.16 8.78
C ASP A 71 -9.69 -9.81 9.21
N TYR A 72 -9.72 -8.82 8.32
CA TYR A 72 -9.22 -7.47 8.61
C TYR A 72 -10.00 -6.76 9.73
N LEU A 73 -11.33 -6.67 9.60
CA LEU A 73 -12.19 -6.08 10.62
C LEU A 73 -12.09 -6.84 11.94
N GLY A 74 -11.93 -8.17 11.90
CA GLY A 74 -11.69 -9.01 13.07
C GLY A 74 -10.46 -8.62 13.90
N LYS A 75 -9.47 -7.97 13.27
CA LYS A 75 -8.25 -7.46 13.94
C LYS A 75 -8.39 -6.01 14.42
N LEU A 76 -9.43 -5.31 13.98
CA LEU A 76 -9.68 -3.92 14.37
C LEU A 76 -10.48 -3.83 15.67
N SER A 77 -10.13 -2.87 16.50
CA SER A 77 -10.91 -2.57 17.71
C SER A 77 -12.28 -1.96 17.33
N PRO A 78 -13.30 -2.04 18.20
CA PRO A 78 -14.59 -1.38 17.96
C PRO A 78 -14.47 0.14 17.74
N GLU A 79 -13.43 0.77 18.27
CA GLU A 79 -13.14 2.19 18.01
C GLU A 79 -12.60 2.41 16.59
N ASP A 80 -11.65 1.58 16.14
CA ASP A 80 -11.10 1.67 14.79
C ASP A 80 -12.18 1.41 13.72
N ARG A 81 -13.08 0.46 13.98
CA ARG A 81 -14.25 0.18 13.13
C ARG A 81 -15.17 1.38 13.02
N ARG A 82 -15.42 2.09 14.13
CA ARG A 82 -16.19 3.34 14.14
C ARG A 82 -15.50 4.44 13.36
N GLN A 83 -14.21 4.63 13.57
CA GLN A 83 -13.42 5.62 12.81
C GLN A 83 -13.45 5.31 11.31
N MET A 84 -13.36 4.03 10.93
CA MET A 84 -13.49 3.59 9.55
C MET A 84 -14.86 3.90 8.96
N GLY A 85 -15.94 3.51 9.66
CA GLY A 85 -17.30 3.80 9.23
C GLY A 85 -17.55 5.30 9.07
N ASP A 86 -17.12 6.10 10.05
CA ASP A 86 -17.22 7.55 10.01
C ASP A 86 -16.43 8.15 8.84
N ALA A 87 -15.23 7.64 8.55
CA ALA A 87 -14.40 8.10 7.45
C ALA A 87 -15.03 7.80 6.08
N ILE A 88 -15.61 6.61 5.94
CA ILE A 88 -16.36 6.21 4.74
C ILE A 88 -17.51 7.19 4.53
N VAL A 89 -18.34 7.44 5.55
CA VAL A 89 -19.51 8.32 5.46
C VAL A 89 -19.14 9.80 5.25
N ARG A 90 -18.05 10.26 5.87
CA ARG A 90 -17.60 11.66 5.78
C ARG A 90 -17.15 12.07 4.39
N SER A 91 -16.79 11.12 3.53
CA SER A 91 -16.37 11.43 2.18
C SER A 91 -17.59 11.87 1.36
N PRO A 92 -17.68 13.14 0.92
CA PRO A 92 -18.89 13.70 0.30
C PRO A 92 -19.22 13.08 -1.05
N SER A 93 -18.27 12.36 -1.64
CA SER A 93 -18.40 11.66 -2.91
C SER A 93 -18.65 10.15 -2.74
N ASN A 94 -18.78 9.68 -1.51
CA ASN A 94 -19.07 8.28 -1.24
C ASN A 94 -20.58 8.01 -1.43
N PRO A 95 -20.98 6.99 -2.20
CA PRO A 95 -22.38 6.57 -2.27
C PRO A 95 -22.94 6.13 -0.90
N VAL A 96 -22.07 5.76 0.05
CA VAL A 96 -22.44 5.34 1.40
C VAL A 96 -22.57 6.56 2.31
N GLN A 97 -23.80 6.83 2.75
CA GLN A 97 -24.13 7.95 3.63
C GLN A 97 -24.38 7.51 5.08
N GLN A 98 -24.53 6.21 5.31
CA GLN A 98 -24.75 5.62 6.63
C GLN A 98 -24.06 4.26 6.66
N VAL A 99 -23.47 3.93 7.80
CA VAL A 99 -22.88 2.63 8.07
C VAL A 99 -22.99 2.35 9.56
N ASN A 100 -23.41 1.15 9.90
CA ASN A 100 -23.35 0.61 11.24
C ASN A 100 -21.97 0.02 11.49
N ALA A 101 -21.14 0.76 12.23
CA ALA A 101 -19.80 0.34 12.56
C ALA A 101 -19.72 -0.86 13.54
N GLU A 102 -20.84 -1.27 14.12
CA GLU A 102 -20.95 -2.46 14.97
C GLU A 102 -21.31 -3.73 14.18
N ASP A 103 -21.79 -3.58 12.94
CA ASP A 103 -22.10 -4.69 12.04
C ASP A 103 -20.99 -4.86 11.01
N ASP A 104 -20.23 -5.95 11.15
CA ASP A 104 -19.14 -6.27 10.22
C ASP A 104 -19.63 -6.31 8.77
N ARG A 105 -20.83 -6.84 8.49
CA ARG A 105 -21.33 -6.94 7.11
C ARG A 105 -21.62 -5.57 6.51
N ASP A 106 -22.20 -4.67 7.31
CA ASP A 106 -22.51 -3.33 6.85
C ASP A 106 -21.23 -2.53 6.60
N LEU A 107 -20.23 -2.67 7.47
CA LEU A 107 -18.89 -2.11 7.27
C LEU A 107 -18.20 -2.65 6.01
N ILE A 108 -18.26 -3.97 5.75
CA ILE A 108 -17.67 -4.60 4.57
C ILE A 108 -18.32 -4.07 3.29
N ASP A 109 -19.65 -4.02 3.24
CA ASP A 109 -20.40 -3.51 2.10
C ASP A 109 -20.10 -2.02 1.87
N ALA A 110 -20.09 -1.23 2.95
CA ALA A 110 -19.74 0.18 2.93
C ALA A 110 -18.32 0.45 2.41
N TYR A 111 -17.34 -0.31 2.90
CA TYR A 111 -15.94 -0.22 2.47
C TYR A 111 -15.80 -0.61 0.99
N THR A 112 -16.45 -1.71 0.58
CA THR A 112 -16.43 -2.21 -0.80
C THR A 112 -17.03 -1.19 -1.76
N LYS A 113 -18.16 -0.59 -1.40
CA LYS A 113 -18.79 0.50 -2.17
C LYS A 113 -17.89 1.73 -2.26
N ALA A 114 -17.22 2.09 -1.17
CA ALA A 114 -16.27 3.21 -1.15
C ALA A 114 -15.04 2.96 -2.04
N ALA A 115 -14.55 1.71 -2.09
CA ALA A 115 -13.45 1.29 -2.96
C ALA A 115 -13.85 1.29 -4.45
N GLN A 116 -15.08 0.89 -4.76
CA GLN A 116 -15.61 0.82 -6.13
C GLN A 116 -16.18 2.15 -6.63
N ALA A 117 -16.37 3.12 -5.75
CA ALA A 117 -16.90 4.43 -6.11
C ALA A 117 -15.98 5.11 -7.13
N PRO A 118 -16.55 5.84 -8.11
CA PRO A 118 -15.79 6.45 -9.18
C PRO A 118 -14.78 7.46 -8.62
N ASP A 119 -13.56 7.41 -9.15
CA ASP A 119 -12.47 8.28 -8.73
C ASP A 119 -12.87 9.76 -8.87
N GLN A 120 -12.58 10.53 -7.83
CA GLN A 120 -12.71 11.98 -7.81
C GLN A 120 -11.30 12.57 -7.74
N ASN A 121 -10.93 13.40 -8.71
CA ASN A 121 -9.56 13.92 -8.83
C ASN A 121 -8.48 12.82 -8.93
N GLY A 122 -8.83 11.69 -9.56
CA GLY A 122 -7.92 10.54 -9.75
C GLY A 122 -7.70 9.70 -8.49
N LYS A 123 -8.52 9.87 -7.45
CA LYS A 123 -8.49 9.06 -6.22
C LYS A 123 -9.89 8.58 -5.86
N SER A 124 -10.01 7.34 -5.44
CA SER A 124 -11.25 6.81 -4.87
C SER A 124 -11.55 7.48 -3.53
N PRO A 125 -12.82 7.53 -3.10
CA PRO A 125 -13.20 7.98 -1.76
C PRO A 125 -12.42 7.28 -0.64
N LEU A 126 -12.09 6.00 -0.84
CA LEU A 126 -11.28 5.22 0.09
C LEU A 126 -9.83 5.72 0.13
N GLU A 127 -9.17 5.90 -1.01
CA GLU A 127 -7.81 6.46 -1.08
C GLU A 127 -7.74 7.87 -0.49
N ALA A 128 -8.78 8.69 -0.70
CA ALA A 128 -8.88 10.01 -0.10
C ALA A 128 -8.97 9.96 1.43
N ALA A 129 -9.65 8.95 1.99
CA ALA A 129 -9.70 8.74 3.44
C ALA A 129 -8.32 8.40 4.03
N PHE A 130 -7.49 7.64 3.31
CA PHE A 130 -6.13 7.28 3.72
C PHE A 130 -5.05 8.29 3.32
N ALA A 131 -5.39 9.29 2.52
CA ALA A 131 -4.48 10.34 2.12
C ALA A 131 -3.99 11.17 3.32
N GLU A 132 -2.90 11.91 3.11
CA GLU A 132 -2.40 12.84 4.13
C GLU A 132 -3.48 13.88 4.50
N GLY A 133 -3.80 13.98 5.79
CA GLY A 133 -4.92 14.81 6.28
C GLY A 133 -6.32 14.17 6.14
N GLY A 134 -6.41 12.96 5.59
CA GLY A 134 -7.65 12.18 5.49
C GLY A 134 -8.11 11.60 6.82
N ALA A 135 -9.38 11.20 6.88
CA ALA A 135 -10.03 10.70 8.10
C ALA A 135 -9.42 9.40 8.65
N LEU A 136 -8.69 8.63 7.82
CA LEU A 136 -7.98 7.38 8.18
C LEU A 136 -6.46 7.51 8.03
N SER A 137 -5.94 8.73 8.13
CA SER A 137 -4.49 8.98 8.06
C SER A 137 -3.72 8.57 9.31
N SER A 138 -4.39 8.03 10.33
CA SER A 138 -3.78 7.62 11.60
C SER A 138 -2.75 6.49 11.40
N PRO A 139 -1.64 6.46 12.15
CA PRO A 139 -0.62 5.41 12.02
C PRO A 139 -1.19 3.99 12.15
N LEU A 140 -2.20 3.80 13.01
CA LEU A 140 -2.84 2.51 13.22
C LEU A 140 -3.70 2.08 12.02
N ALA A 141 -4.51 2.98 11.46
CA ALA A 141 -5.30 2.70 10.26
C ALA A 141 -4.40 2.39 9.05
N LYS A 142 -3.30 3.14 8.90
CA LYS A 142 -2.27 2.88 7.90
C LYS A 142 -1.62 1.50 8.08
N ALA A 143 -1.21 1.15 9.30
CA ALA A 143 -0.64 -0.16 9.59
C ALA A 143 -1.62 -1.30 9.30
N GLY A 144 -2.91 -1.11 9.64
CA GLY A 144 -3.97 -2.06 9.33
C GLY A 144 -4.14 -2.27 7.82
N LEU A 145 -4.15 -1.19 7.05
CA LEU A 145 -4.29 -1.22 5.60
C LEU A 145 -3.07 -1.86 4.91
N VAL A 146 -1.85 -1.53 5.34
CA VAL A 146 -0.62 -2.14 4.81
C VAL A 146 -0.59 -3.64 5.15
N GLY A 147 -1.02 -4.02 6.35
CA GLY A 147 -1.19 -5.42 6.75
C GLY A 147 -2.21 -6.16 5.88
N LEU A 148 -3.34 -5.53 5.59
CA LEU A 148 -4.35 -6.06 4.66
C LEU A 148 -3.76 -6.26 3.26
N ALA A 149 -3.07 -5.25 2.72
CA ALA A 149 -2.38 -5.37 1.43
C ALA A 149 -1.34 -6.50 1.42
N ALA A 150 -0.65 -6.74 2.55
CA ALA A 150 0.30 -7.85 2.69
C ALA A 150 -0.38 -9.23 2.64
N VAL A 151 -1.54 -9.38 3.29
CA VAL A 151 -2.35 -10.61 3.23
C VAL A 151 -2.81 -10.88 1.81
N ILE A 152 -3.33 -9.86 1.12
CA ILE A 152 -3.71 -9.94 -0.29
C ILE A 152 -2.54 -10.39 -1.16
N GLY A 153 -1.39 -9.71 -1.04
CA GLY A 153 -0.20 -10.04 -1.81
C GLY A 153 0.26 -11.49 -1.58
N SER A 154 0.14 -11.99 -0.35
CA SER A 154 0.44 -13.39 -0.02
C SER A 154 -0.52 -14.37 -0.69
N SER A 155 -1.82 -14.07 -0.71
CA SER A 155 -2.85 -14.90 -1.38
C SER A 155 -2.65 -14.97 -2.89
N VAL A 156 -2.33 -13.85 -3.53
CA VAL A 156 -2.07 -13.78 -4.99
C VAL A 156 -0.83 -14.60 -5.37
N LEU A 157 0.25 -14.49 -4.60
CA LEU A 157 1.49 -15.25 -4.83
C LEU A 157 1.30 -16.77 -4.64
N GLN A 158 0.37 -17.18 -3.78
CA GLN A 158 0.09 -18.60 -3.52
C GLN A 158 -0.87 -19.20 -4.56
N GLY A 159 -1.76 -18.41 -5.15
CA GLY A 159 -2.67 -18.80 -6.24
C GLY A 159 -2.00 -18.98 -7.61
N GLY A 160 -0.88 -18.29 -7.87
CA GLY A 160 -0.14 -18.35 -9.14
C GLY A 160 0.72 -19.61 -9.38
N ARG A 161 0.65 -20.63 -8.51
CA ARG A 161 1.37 -21.92 -8.66
C ARG A 161 0.46 -23.10 -8.96
N ARG A 162 -0.46 -22.96 -9.91
CA ARG A 162 -1.22 -24.10 -10.46
C ARG A 162 -1.21 -24.10 -11.96
#